data_AF-A0A8S3AWZ8-F1
#
_entry.id   AF-A0A8S3AWZ8-F1
#
_cell.length_a   1.000
_cell.length_b   1.000
_cell.length_c   1.000
_cell.angle_alpha   90.00
_cell.angle_beta   90.00
_cell.angle_gamma   90.00
#
_symmetry.space_group_name_H-M   'P 1'
#
loop_
_entity.id
_entity.type
_entity.pdbx_description
1 polymer ?
#
loop_
_entity_poly.entity_id
_entity_poly.type
_entity_poly.pdbx_seq_one_letter_code
_entity_poly.pdbx_strand_id
1 'polypeptide(L)' 'WIWIEDPDTDNIYHSEYFIITKKQVKLEEPQTIIFTIPVIEPLANQYYVRAISDRWLGSDTATIISFHNLILPERHMPHT' A
#
# COMPACT_ATOMS: atom_id res chain seq x y z
N TRP A 1 -0.21 -7.38 9.48
CA TRP A 1 -0.79 -6.12 9.01
C TRP A 1 -0.15 -5.71 7.71
N ILE A 2 -0.94 -5.16 6.80
CA ILE A 2 -0.43 -4.48 5.61
C ILE A 2 -0.99 -3.08 5.64
N TRP A 3 -0.12 -2.08 5.51
CA TRP A 3 -0.54 -0.69 5.46
C TRP A 3 0.29 0.11 4.47
N ILE A 4 -0.24 1.27 4.11
CA ILE A 4 0.36 2.21 3.17
C ILE A 4 0.53 3.54 3.88
N GLU A 5 1.76 4.03 3.90
CA GLU A 5 2.12 5.27 4.56
C GLU A 5 2.80 6.25 3.61
N ASP A 6 2.62 7.53 3.91
CA ASP A 6 3.36 8.63 3.33
C ASP A 6 4.60 8.95 4.18
N PRO A 7 5.82 8.79 3.67
CA PRO A 7 7.03 9.11 4.43
C PRO A 7 7.19 10.60 4.73
N ASP A 8 6.54 11.48 3.96
CA ASP A 8 6.67 12.93 4.12
C ASP A 8 5.71 13.49 5.17
N THR A 9 4.54 12.84 5.35
CA THR A 9 3.47 13.33 6.24
C THR A 9 3.17 12.42 7.44
N ASP A 10 3.81 11.26 7.53
CA ASP A 10 3.59 10.24 8.59
C ASP A 10 2.13 9.77 8.69
N ASN A 11 1.39 9.87 7.58
CA ASN A 11 -0.01 9.48 7.49
C ASN A 11 -0.15 8.06 6.92
N ILE A 12 -1.07 7.29 7.50
CA ILE A 12 -1.48 5.99 6.98
C ILE A 12 -2.72 6.17 6.10
N TYR A 13 -2.62 5.80 4.83
CA TYR A 13 -3.71 5.92 3.85
C TYR A 13 -4.57 4.67 3.71
N HIS A 14 -4.00 3.50 4.00
CA HIS A 14 -4.69 2.22 3.99
C HIS A 14 -4.09 1.32 5.04
N SER A 15 -4.90 0.50 5.71
CA SER A 15 -4.42 -0.53 6.61
C SER A 15 -5.43 -1.67 6.66
N GLU A 16 -4.96 -2.90 6.48
CA GLU A 16 -5.78 -4.09 6.59
C GLU A 16 -5.06 -5.24 7.27
N TYR A 17 -5.87 -6.14 7.83
CA TYR A 17 -5.38 -7.35 8.43
C TYR A 17 -5.22 -8.41 7.34
N PHE A 18 -4.00 -8.92 7.19
CA PHE A 18 -3.66 -9.96 6.23
C PHE A 18 -3.35 -11.26 6.97
N ILE A 19 -4.09 -12.32 6.62
CA ILE A 19 -3.92 -13.66 7.21
C ILE A 19 -3.38 -14.59 6.14
N ILE A 20 -2.25 -15.22 6.45
CA ILE A 20 -1.70 -16.31 5.64
C ILE A 20 -1.74 -17.61 6.43
N THR A 21 -2.21 -18.67 5.79
CA THR A 21 -2.26 -20.00 6.41
C THR A 21 -0.95 -20.76 6.16
N LYS A 22 -0.63 -21.71 7.05
CA LYS A 22 0.52 -22.61 6.87
C LYS A 22 0.47 -23.37 5.53
N LYS A 23 -0.73 -23.68 5.03
CA LYS A 23 -0.91 -24.37 3.75
C LYS A 23 -0.51 -23.47 2.58
N GLN A 24 -0.96 -22.21 2.56
CA GLN A 24 -0.60 -21.23 1.53
C GLN A 24 0.91 -21.00 1.49
N VAL A 25 1.57 -20.86 2.65
CA VAL A 25 3.03 -20.74 2.73
C VAL A 25 3.72 -21.97 2.16
N LYS A 26 3.29 -23.17 2.56
CA LYS A 26 3.91 -24.44 2.11
C LYS A 26 3.74 -24.72 0.62
N LEU A 27 2.68 -24.20 0.01
CA LEU A 27 2.39 -24.36 -1.41
C LEU A 27 2.96 -23.20 -2.24
N GLU A 28 3.64 -22.24 -1.61
CA GLU A 28 4.15 -21.02 -2.27
C GLU A 28 3.05 -20.29 -3.07
N GLU A 29 1.83 -20.29 -2.53
CA GLU A 29 0.66 -19.75 -3.21
C GLU A 29 0.79 -18.22 -3.34
N PRO A 30 0.73 -17.64 -4.55
CA PRO A 30 0.76 -16.20 -4.73
C PRO A 30 -0.42 -15.54 -4.00
N GLN A 31 -0.13 -14.49 -3.24
CA GLN A 31 -1.14 -13.73 -2.50
C GLN A 31 -1.33 -12.37 -3.17
N THR A 32 -2.55 -12.11 -3.63
CA THR A 32 -2.89 -10.84 -4.29
C THR A 32 -3.72 -9.99 -3.36
N ILE A 33 -3.32 -8.74 -3.18
CA ILE A 33 -3.99 -7.77 -2.33
C ILE A 33 -4.25 -6.52 -3.17
N ILE A 34 -5.48 -6.03 -3.11
CA ILE A 34 -5.95 -4.92 -3.93
C ILE A 34 -6.49 -3.86 -2.99
N PHE A 35 -5.93 -2.66 -3.10
CA PHE A 35 -6.31 -1.49 -2.31
C PHE A 35 -6.36 -0.25 -3.20
N THR A 36 -7.06 0.76 -2.72
CA THR A 36 -7.14 2.08 -3.34
C THR A 36 -6.71 3.12 -2.32
N ILE A 37 -5.86 4.05 -2.75
CA ILE A 37 -5.32 5.12 -1.92
C ILE A 37 -5.75 6.47 -2.51
N PRO A 38 -6.03 7.48 -1.67
CA PRO A 38 -6.32 8.81 -2.17
C PRO A 38 -5.06 9.44 -2.78
N VAL A 39 -5.26 10.13 -3.90
CA VAL A 39 -4.26 10.98 -4.55
C VAL A 39 -4.63 12.42 -4.20
N ILE A 40 -3.86 13.05 -3.31
CA ILE A 40 -4.11 14.40 -2.80
C ILE A 40 -3.04 15.34 -3.36
N GLU A 41 -3.41 16.57 -3.71
CA GLU A 41 -2.47 17.61 -4.12
C GLU A 41 -1.97 18.41 -2.91
N PRO A 42 -0.65 18.69 -2.79
CA PRO A 42 0.42 18.25 -3.67
C PRO A 42 0.71 16.75 -3.56
N LEU A 43 0.92 16.09 -4.70
CA LEU A 43 1.20 14.66 -4.73
C LEU A 43 2.56 14.35 -4.10
N ALA A 44 2.60 13.35 -3.20
CA ALA A 44 3.86 12.85 -2.66
C ALA A 44 4.75 12.27 -3.77
N ASN A 45 6.06 12.16 -3.54
CA ASN A 45 6.96 11.56 -4.54
C ASN A 45 6.83 10.02 -4.56
N GLN A 46 6.44 9.43 -3.43
CA GLN A 46 6.35 7.99 -3.24
C GLN A 46 5.52 7.66 -2.00
N TYR A 47 4.96 6.47 -1.95
CA TYR A 47 4.39 5.86 -0.73
C TYR A 47 5.09 4.56 -0.38
N TYR A 48 5.02 4.16 0.88
CA TYR A 48 5.55 2.88 1.34
C TYR A 48 4.43 1.89 1.64
N VAL A 49 4.50 0.70 1.06
CA VAL A 49 3.69 -0.44 1.46
C VAL A 49 4.50 -1.22 2.50
N ARG A 50 4.00 -1.32 3.72
CA ARG A 50 4.60 -2.12 4.78
C ARG A 50 3.80 -3.39 5.03
N ALA A 51 4.49 -4.51 5.14
CA ALA A 51 3.94 -5.76 5.65
C ALA A 51 4.66 -6.11 6.95
N ILE A 52 3.92 -6.15 8.06
CA ILE A 52 4.45 -6.31 9.41
C ILE A 52 3.71 -7.44 10.14
N SER A 53 4.46 -8.31 10.80
CA SER A 53 3.90 -9.30 11.71
C SER A 53 3.42 -8.65 13.02
N ASP A 54 2.22 -9.04 13.45
CA ASP A 54 1.67 -8.70 14.77
C ASP A 54 2.21 -9.60 15.91
N ARG A 55 2.96 -10.64 15.57
CA ARG A 55 3.44 -11.67 16.53
C ARG A 55 4.95 -11.80 16.59
N TRP A 56 5.65 -11.49 15.49
CA TRP A 56 7.09 -11.73 15.36
C TRP A 56 7.84 -10.40 15.27
N LEU A 57 8.71 -10.14 16.25
CA LEU A 57 9.57 -8.97 16.26
C LEU A 57 10.60 -9.03 15.11
N GLY A 58 10.82 -7.91 14.42
CA GLY A 58 11.73 -7.82 13.28
C GLY A 58 11.24 -8.53 12.02
N SER A 59 9.98 -8.98 12.01
CA SER A 59 9.33 -9.53 10.83
C SER A 59 8.51 -8.43 10.17
N ASP A 60 9.23 -7.50 9.55
CA ASP A 60 8.68 -6.44 8.74
C ASP A 60 9.42 -6.34 7.40
N THR A 61 8.69 -5.87 6.39
CA THR A 61 9.25 -5.53 5.09
C THR A 61 8.51 -4.32 4.53
N ALA A 62 9.21 -3.52 3.74
CA ALA A 62 8.66 -2.33 3.11
C ALA A 62 9.03 -2.29 1.62
N THR A 63 8.07 -1.93 0.79
CA THR A 63 8.23 -1.73 -0.66
C THR A 63 7.81 -0.32 -1.02
N ILE A 64 8.61 0.34 -1.85
CA ILE A 64 8.36 1.72 -2.30
C ILE A 64 7.49 1.70 -3.56
N ILE A 65 6.40 2.45 -3.55
CA ILE A 65 5.62 2.81 -4.73
C ILE A 65 6.02 4.23 -5.14
N SER A 66 6.75 4.35 -6.25
CA SER A 66 7.21 5.64 -6.78
C SER A 66 6.17 6.27 -7.71
N PHE A 67 5.95 7.58 -7.57
CA PHE A 67 5.05 8.36 -8.43
C PHE A 67 5.78 9.19 -9.49
N HIS A 68 7.09 9.02 -9.64
CA HIS A 68 7.91 9.81 -10.59
C HIS A 68 7.39 9.80 -12.03
N ASN A 69 6.77 8.69 -12.48
CA ASN A 69 6.19 8.55 -13.81
C ASN A 69 4.66 8.36 -13.78
N LEU A 70 4.00 8.79 -12.69
CA LEU A 70 2.56 8.66 -12.56
C LEU A 70 1.86 9.75 -13.37
N ILE A 71 1.13 9.35 -14.41
CA ILE A 71 0.26 10.24 -15.18
C ILE A 71 -1.15 10.12 -14.61
N LEU A 72 -1.64 11.20 -14.01
CA LEU A 72 -3.02 11.24 -13.52
C LEU A 72 -3.99 11.41 -14.70
N PRO A 73 -5.17 10.75 -14.65
CA PRO A 73 -6.20 10.96 -15.65
C PRO A 73 -6.70 12.41 -15.63
N GLU A 74 -7.21 12.90 -16.77
CA GLU A 74 -7.82 14.23 -16.84
C GLU A 74 -9.02 14.32 -15.88
N ARG A 75 -9.12 15.44 -15.16
CA ARG A 75 -10.29 15.71 -14.32
C ARG A 75 -11.51 15.84 -15.22
N HIS A 76 -12.49 14.95 -15.04
CA HIS A 76 -13.76 15.04 -15.75
C HIS A 76 -14.42 16.39 -15.48
N MET A 77 -14.84 17.07 -16.54
CA MET A 77 -15.68 18.25 -16.44
C MET A 77 -17.00 17.90 -15.73
N PRO A 78 -17.48 18.74 -14.80
CA PRO A 78 -18.73 18.48 -14.11
C PRO A 78 -19.86 18.31 -15.13
N HIS A 79 -20.72 17.31 -14.90
CA HIS A 79 -21.94 17.13 -15.68
C HIS A 79 -22.88 18.32 -15.43
N THR A 80 -23.58 18.75 -16.49
CA THR A 80 -24.56 19.85 -16.46
C THR A 80 -25.75 19.54 -15.57
#